data_AF-A0A524J729-F1
#
_entry.id   AF-A0A524J729-F1
#
_cell.length_a   1.000
_cell.length_b   1.000
_cell.length_c   1.000
_cell.angle_alpha   90.00
_cell.angle_beta   90.00
_cell.angle_gamma   90.00
#
_symmetry.space_group_name_H-M   'P 1'
#
loop_
_entity.id
_entity.type
_entity.pdbx_description
1 polymer ?
#
loop_
_entity_poly.entity_id
_entity_poly.type
_entity_poly.pdbx_seq_one_letter_code
_entity_poly.pdbx_strand_id
1 'polypeptide(L)'
;MREAGREGVVQAKALFATLSLGPLLVCMKAFEVKGQFRLSVKEWQPFTIEVASTDEKGAVDKLLALIGSRHNVKRAFIKIDGVKLLKSEEITNHTVKYLLEAKK
;
A
#
# COMPACT_ATOMS: atom_id res chain seq x y z
N MET A 1 -50.83 21.70 9.68
CA MET A 1 -49.72 21.58 10.64
C MET A 1 -48.48 21.20 9.84
N ARG A 2 -47.42 22.01 9.92
CA ARG A 2 -46.13 21.85 9.23
C ARG A 2 -45.30 20.73 9.87
N GLU A 3 -44.47 20.07 9.06
CA GLU A 3 -43.01 19.84 9.23
C GLU A 3 -42.57 18.94 8.05
N ALA A 4 -41.90 19.42 6.99
CA ALA A 4 -40.54 19.96 6.88
C ALA A 4 -39.42 18.93 7.11
N GLY A 5 -38.87 18.41 6.00
CA GLY A 5 -37.43 18.37 5.72
C GLY A 5 -36.54 17.33 6.43
N ARG A 6 -35.88 16.51 5.61
CA ARG A 6 -34.43 16.21 5.61
C ARG A 6 -34.12 15.35 4.38
N GLU A 7 -33.53 15.94 3.34
CA GLU A 7 -32.09 15.80 3.03
C GLU A 7 -31.70 14.32 2.97
N GLY A 8 -31.50 13.72 1.79
CA GLY A 8 -30.58 14.18 0.76
C GLY A 8 -29.19 13.60 1.05
N VAL A 9 -28.59 12.97 0.04
CA VAL A 9 -27.19 12.48 -0.04
C VAL A 9 -26.88 11.33 0.94
N VAL A 10 -26.37 10.16 0.58
CA VAL A 10 -25.30 9.65 -0.31
C VAL A 10 -25.43 8.11 -0.17
N GLN A 11 -25.08 7.21 -1.06
CA GLN A 11 -24.12 7.19 -2.14
C GLN A 11 -24.47 5.94 -2.96
N ALA A 12 -24.36 6.06 -4.28
CA ALA A 12 -24.42 4.94 -5.21
C ALA A 12 -23.54 3.79 -4.71
N LYS A 13 -24.17 2.64 -4.44
CA LYS A 13 -23.48 1.37 -4.25
C LYS A 13 -22.96 0.96 -5.61
N ALA A 14 -21.79 1.50 -5.95
CA ALA A 14 -21.07 1.17 -7.16
C ALA A 14 -20.89 -0.35 -7.18
N LEU A 15 -21.67 -0.97 -8.07
CA LEU A 15 -21.34 -2.21 -8.74
C LEU A 15 -19.95 -2.03 -9.36
N PHE A 16 -18.90 -2.28 -8.59
CA PHE A 16 -17.63 -2.64 -9.19
C PHE A 16 -17.82 -4.05 -9.73
N ALA A 17 -18.33 -4.06 -10.96
CA ALA A 17 -18.28 -5.18 -11.85
C ALA A 17 -16.94 -5.87 -11.71
N THR A 18 -16.93 -7.11 -11.26
CA THR A 18 -15.90 -8.08 -11.65
C THR A 18 -16.17 -8.50 -13.10
N LEU A 19 -16.20 -7.53 -14.01
CA LEU A 19 -15.50 -7.69 -15.28
C LEU A 19 -14.11 -7.12 -14.97
N SER A 20 -13.03 -7.82 -15.22
CA SER A 20 -12.48 -7.78 -16.56
C SER A 20 -11.06 -8.32 -16.52
N LEU A 21 -10.73 -9.06 -17.58
CA LEU A 21 -9.40 -9.31 -18.11
C LEU A 21 -8.49 -10.25 -17.31
N GLY A 22 -8.07 -11.31 -17.98
CA GLY A 22 -6.95 -12.15 -17.57
C GLY A 22 -5.64 -11.38 -17.39
N PRO A 23 -4.52 -12.08 -17.13
CA PRO A 23 -3.24 -11.52 -16.67
C PRO A 23 -2.46 -10.65 -17.68
N LEU A 24 -3.13 -10.02 -18.64
CA LEU A 24 -2.52 -9.17 -19.64
C LEU A 24 -2.34 -7.76 -19.04
N LEU A 25 -1.08 -7.49 -18.65
CA LEU A 25 -0.54 -6.19 -18.27
C LEU A 25 -0.81 -5.72 -16.82
N VAL A 26 -0.21 -6.43 -15.86
CA VAL A 26 0.11 -5.81 -14.56
C VAL A 26 1.29 -4.85 -14.74
N CYS A 27 1.03 -3.55 -14.69
CA CYS A 27 2.07 -2.53 -14.64
C CYS A 27 2.62 -2.43 -13.21
N MET A 28 3.74 -3.11 -12.94
CA MET A 28 4.44 -2.96 -11.67
C MET A 28 5.11 -1.59 -11.59
N LYS A 29 5.04 -0.97 -10.41
CA LYS A 29 5.63 0.31 -10.04
C LYS A 29 6.40 0.13 -8.74
N ALA A 30 7.42 0.94 -8.52
CA ALA A 30 8.10 0.99 -7.23
C ALA A 30 7.44 2.00 -6.31
N PHE A 31 7.33 1.63 -5.04
CA PHE A 31 6.85 2.50 -3.98
C PHE A 31 7.85 2.49 -2.84
N GLU A 32 8.26 3.66 -2.39
CA GLU A 32 8.95 3.86 -1.13
C GLU A 32 7.90 4.02 -0.04
N VAL A 33 7.93 3.17 0.98
CA VAL A 33 7.07 3.35 2.15
C VAL A 33 7.94 3.70 3.35
N LYS A 34 7.60 4.82 3.97
CA LYS A 34 8.21 5.31 5.20
C LYS A 34 7.25 5.17 6.35
N GLY A 35 7.78 4.81 7.51
CA GLY A 35 6.97 4.65 8.69
C GLY A 35 7.81 4.30 9.90
N GLN A 36 7.12 3.87 10.94
CA GLN A 36 7.73 3.40 12.17
C GLN A 36 6.97 2.17 12.65
N PHE A 37 7.67 1.14 13.13
CA PHE A 37 7.04 0.02 13.80
C PHE A 37 7.55 -0.07 15.24
N ARG A 38 6.71 -0.62 16.12
CA ARG A 38 7.08 -0.82 17.52
C ARG A 38 7.87 -2.11 17.66
N LEU A 39 9.14 -2.00 18.03
CA LEU A 39 9.98 -3.16 18.33
C LEU A 39 9.81 -3.59 19.79
N SER A 40 9.74 -2.61 20.70
CA SER A 40 9.58 -2.85 22.14
C SER A 40 8.52 -1.91 22.73
N VAL A 41 8.08 -2.18 23.97
CA VAL A 41 7.05 -1.38 24.65
C VAL A 41 7.38 0.12 24.66
N LYS A 42 8.66 0.48 24.72
CA LYS A 42 9.11 1.88 24.75
C LYS A 42 9.83 2.34 23.47
N GLU A 43 9.98 1.48 22.48
CA GLU A 43 10.84 1.75 21.32
C GLU A 43 10.07 1.64 20.00
N TRP A 44 10.10 2.74 19.26
CA TRP A 44 9.61 2.84 17.89
C TRP A 44 10.80 2.97 16.96
N GLN A 45 10.88 2.08 15.98
CA GLN A 45 11.96 2.07 15.02
C GLN A 45 11.45 2.60 13.67
N PRO A 46 12.07 3.66 13.11
CA PRO A 46 11.76 4.12 11.78
C PRO A 46 12.24 3.12 10.73
N PHE A 47 11.48 3.03 9.64
CA PHE A 47 11.83 2.21 8.50
C PHE A 47 11.54 2.96 7.19
N THR A 48 12.36 2.66 6.18
CA THR A 48 12.15 3.05 4.79
C THR A 48 12.32 1.77 3.98
N ILE A 49 11.24 1.30 3.36
CA ILE A 49 11.26 0.05 2.59
C ILE A 49 10.69 0.33 1.20
N GLU A 50 11.42 -0.10 0.18
CA GLU A 50 10.99 -0.06 -1.21
C GLU A 50 10.24 -1.35 -1.57
N VAL A 51 9.08 -1.22 -2.20
CA VAL A 51 8.20 -2.33 -2.55
C VAL A 51 7.75 -2.18 -4.01
N ALA A 52 7.90 -3.25 -4.80
CA ALA A 52 7.31 -3.33 -6.14
C ALA A 52 5.84 -3.77 -6.05
N SER A 53 4.91 -2.95 -6.54
CA SER A 53 3.49 -3.27 -6.57
C SER A 53 2.75 -2.62 -7.74
N THR A 54 1.51 -3.02 -7.99
CA THR A 54 0.65 -2.39 -9.02
C THR A 54 0.11 -1.04 -8.56
N ASP A 55 -0.25 -0.97 -7.27
CA ASP A 55 -0.97 0.13 -6.66
C ASP A 55 -0.45 0.39 -5.24
N GLU A 56 -0.73 1.58 -4.72
CA GLU A 56 -0.35 1.99 -3.36
C GLU A 56 -0.93 1.04 -2.29
N LYS A 57 -2.21 0.64 -2.43
CA LYS A 57 -2.84 -0.31 -1.51
C LYS A 57 -2.12 -1.66 -1.48
N GLY A 58 -1.72 -2.15 -2.66
CA GLY A 58 -0.96 -3.39 -2.76
C GLY A 58 0.46 -3.25 -2.20
N ALA A 59 1.07 -2.07 -2.32
CA ALA A 59 2.39 -1.81 -1.71
C ALA A 59 2.30 -1.82 -0.17
N VAL A 60 1.26 -1.21 0.39
CA VAL A 60 1.00 -1.22 1.84
C VAL A 60 0.74 -2.64 2.35
N ASP A 61 -0.09 -3.42 1.67
CA ASP A 61 -0.37 -4.80 2.08
C ASP A 61 0.89 -5.67 2.09
N LYS A 62 1.69 -5.60 1.02
CA LYS A 62 2.99 -6.28 0.93
C LYS A 62 3.95 -5.83 2.02
N LEU A 63 4.02 -4.54 2.31
CA LEU A 63 4.84 -4.01 3.39
C LEU A 63 4.43 -4.59 4.74
N LEU A 64 3.12 -4.58 5.04
CA LEU A 64 2.59 -5.14 6.28
C LEU A 64 2.92 -6.63 6.40
N ALA A 65 2.82 -7.39 5.30
CA ALA A 65 3.21 -8.79 5.26
C ALA A 65 4.72 -8.98 5.50
N LEU A 66 5.58 -8.18 4.86
CA LEU A 66 7.04 -8.22 5.02
C LEU A 66 7.48 -7.90 6.46
N ILE A 67 6.92 -6.84 7.06
CA ILE A 67 7.24 -6.45 8.43
C ILE A 67 6.70 -7.51 9.40
N GLY A 68 5.47 -7.97 9.18
CA GLY A 68 4.84 -9.00 10.00
C GLY A 68 5.63 -10.31 9.99
N SER A 69 6.10 -10.78 8.83
CA SER A 69 6.84 -12.04 8.74
C SER A 69 8.26 -11.94 9.26
N ARG A 70 8.95 -10.81 9.00
CA ARG A 70 10.37 -10.66 9.31
C ARG A 70 10.62 -10.21 10.76
N HIS A 71 9.69 -9.44 11.34
CA HIS A 71 9.85 -8.86 12.68
C HIS A 71 8.79 -9.32 13.69
N ASN A 72 7.82 -10.15 13.28
CA ASN A 72 6.71 -10.64 14.13
C ASN A 72 5.94 -9.50 14.83
N VAL A 73 5.74 -8.40 14.11
CA VAL A 73 5.04 -7.21 14.62
C VAL A 73 3.57 -7.28 14.22
N LYS A 74 2.67 -7.07 15.19
CA LYS A 74 1.22 -6.98 14.92
C LYS A 74 0.93 -5.72 14.09
N ARG A 75 -0.04 -5.80 13.17
CA ARG A 75 -0.44 -4.68 12.29
C ARG A 75 -0.80 -3.39 13.06
N ALA A 76 -1.38 -3.52 14.26
CA ALA A 76 -1.71 -2.39 15.13
C ALA A 76 -0.50 -1.60 15.64
N PHE A 77 0.71 -2.18 15.56
CA PHE A 77 1.96 -1.57 16.01
C PHE A 77 2.83 -1.07 14.84
N ILE A 78 2.25 -0.92 13.66
CA ILE A 78 2.91 -0.37 12.48
C ILE A 78 2.21 0.94 12.14
N LYS A 79 2.98 2.03 12.10
CA LYS A 79 2.52 3.34 11.63
C LYS A 79 3.19 3.64 10.31
N ILE A 80 2.40 3.95 9.30
CA ILE A 80 2.89 4.38 7.99
C ILE A 80 2.81 5.90 7.97
N ASP A 81 3.95 6.54 7.73
CA ASP A 81 4.07 7.99 7.68
C ASP A 81 3.75 8.51 6.27
N GLY A 82 4.18 7.78 5.25
CA GLY A 82 3.88 8.11 3.86
C GLY A 82 4.26 7.01 2.89
N VAL A 83 3.58 7.02 1.74
CA VAL A 83 3.86 6.19 0.58
C VAL A 83 4.22 7.11 -0.57
N LYS A 84 5.38 6.90 -1.19
CA LYS A 84 5.87 7.69 -2.32
C LYS A 84 6.09 6.78 -3.52
N LEU A 85 5.60 7.18 -4.69
CA LEU A 85 5.90 6.50 -5.94
C LEU A 85 7.34 6.80 -6.36
N LEU A 86 8.13 5.75 -6.59
CA LEU A 86 9.50 5.84 -7.09
C LEU A 86 9.55 5.52 -8.59
N LYS A 87 10.37 6.28 -9.33
CA LYS A 87 10.73 5.97 -10.72
C LYS A 87 11.85 4.92 -10.73
N SER A 88 11.97 4.17 -11.83
CA SER A 88 12.97 3.11 -12.01
C SER A 88 14.42 3.54 -11.79
N GLU A 89 14.72 4.83 -11.94
CA GLU A 89 16.05 5.42 -11.82
C GLU A 89 16.45 5.74 -10.37
N GLU A 90 15.48 5.92 -9.47
CA GLU A 90 15.70 6.27 -8.06
C GLU A 90 15.70 5.05 -7.13
N ILE A 91 15.48 3.84 -7.68
CA ILE A 91 15.35 2.62 -6.89
C ILE A 91 16.72 2.16 -6.40
N THR A 92 16.87 2.11 -5.08
CA THR A 92 18.12 1.65 -4.45
C THR A 92 18.11 0.13 -4.25
N ASN A 93 16.95 -0.44 -3.92
CA ASN A 93 16.82 -1.87 -3.67
C ASN A 93 16.91 -2.70 -4.97
N HIS A 94 17.97 -3.50 -5.08
CA HIS A 94 18.21 -4.39 -6.22
C HIS A 94 17.07 -5.39 -6.47
N THR A 95 16.40 -5.89 -5.42
CA THR A 95 15.26 -6.81 -5.57
C THR A 95 14.09 -6.13 -6.25
N VAL A 96 13.79 -4.88 -5.87
CA VAL A 96 12.72 -4.08 -6.47
C VAL A 96 13.03 -3.75 -7.92
N LYS A 97 14.29 -3.40 -8.21
CA LYS A 97 14.76 -3.16 -9.58
C LYS A 97 14.58 -4.41 -10.46
N TYR A 98 15.00 -5.58 -9.98
CA TYR A 98 14.85 -6.83 -10.71
C TYR A 98 13.38 -7.17 -11.00
N LEU A 99 12.50 -7.00 -10.01
CA LEU A 99 11.06 -7.27 -10.19
C LEU A 99 10.39 -6.37 -11.24
N LEU A 100 10.91 -5.16 -11.46
CA LEU A 100 10.45 -4.28 -12.52
C LEU A 100 11.03 -4.64 -13.88
N GLU A 101 12.31 -5.03 -13.93
CA GLU A 101 12.99 -5.40 -15.18
C GLU A 101 12.48 -6.73 -15.74
N ALA A 102 12.19 -7.71 -14.88
CA ALA A 102 11.71 -9.05 -15.26
C ALA A 102 10.30 -9.06 -15.87
N LYS A 103 9.56 -7.95 -15.82
CA LYS A 103 8.21 -7.80 -16.37
C LYS A 103 8.13 -6.87 -17.59
N LYS A 104 9.28 -6.40 -18.07
CA LYS A 104 9.42 -5.58 -19.27
C LYS A 104 9.51 -6.46 -20.52
#